data_AF-A0A9P4WN80-F1
#
_entry.id   AF-A0A9P4WN80-F1
#
_cell.length_a   1.000
_cell.length_b   1.000
_cell.length_c   1.000
_cell.angle_alpha   90.00
_cell.angle_beta   90.00
_cell.angle_gamma   90.00
#
_symmetry.space_group_name_H-M   'P 1'
#
loop_
_entity.id
_entity.type
_entity.pdbx_description
1 polymer ?
#
loop_
_entity_poly.entity_id
_entity_poly.type
_entity_poly.pdbx_seq_one_letter_code
_entity_poly.pdbx_strand_id
1 'polypeptide(L)'
;MSRAETALIRSDPTAVVELGPAGPDLLIAVLLHNIQTRALLPDDEQRNYDLYHKYASRLDYQINQFPRRRLLHDIQVLQEELDVVRRVNHWQHECIANFMILLDPRYFPRPAKERDLMYPAEHAALQRTLENLDVEEGELEALNHRVLDLRNKLRQSVEILEEDHGKAIFVFTMVTTIFLPLSFVSSFFGMNFADIRDMEKRQGVFWATALPVTAGIIVIAVFLANHGDKVLEIIIQTLQRWKGQERPSSMLTASGT
;
A
#
# COMPACT_ATOMS: atom_id res chain seq x y z
N MET A 1 37.68 5.18 -4.70
CA MET A 1 38.88 5.89 -5.17
C MET A 1 39.26 5.42 -6.55
N SER A 2 38.90 6.22 -7.56
CA SER A 2 39.15 5.93 -8.98
C SER A 2 40.57 6.35 -9.36
N ARG A 3 41.20 5.67 -10.34
CA ARG A 3 42.60 5.88 -10.78
C ARG A 3 42.99 7.34 -11.10
N ALA A 4 42.02 8.22 -11.31
CA ALA A 4 42.22 9.67 -11.44
C ALA A 4 42.66 10.34 -10.13
N GLU A 5 42.14 9.91 -8.97
CA GLU A 5 42.52 10.47 -7.66
C GLU A 5 43.92 10.00 -7.22
N THR A 6 44.33 8.79 -7.61
CA THR A 6 45.67 8.29 -7.31
C THR A 6 46.76 8.95 -8.17
N ALA A 7 46.40 9.50 -9.33
CA ALA A 7 47.31 10.30 -10.15
C ALA A 7 47.53 11.72 -9.59
N LEU A 8 46.59 12.24 -8.79
CA LEU A 8 46.61 13.60 -8.23
C LEU A 8 47.58 13.77 -7.04
N ILE A 9 47.98 12.68 -6.37
CA ILE A 9 48.78 12.75 -5.12
C ILE A 9 50.28 12.50 -5.36
N ARG A 10 50.71 12.13 -6.56
CA ARG A 10 52.12 11.74 -6.83
C ARG A 10 52.77 12.41 -8.04
N SER A 11 52.80 13.74 -8.04
CA SER A 11 53.74 14.48 -8.90
C SER A 11 54.18 15.79 -8.25
N ASP A 12 55.46 15.80 -7.87
CA ASP A 12 56.42 16.91 -7.90
C ASP A 12 55.89 18.36 -7.76
N PRO A 13 56.24 19.13 -6.69
CA PRO A 13 55.73 20.47 -6.43
C PRO A 13 56.17 21.54 -7.45
N THR A 14 57.01 21.19 -8.43
CA THR A 14 57.43 22.07 -9.54
C THR A 14 56.92 21.61 -10.91
N ALA A 15 56.24 20.47 -11.00
CA ALA A 15 55.55 20.08 -12.22
C ALA A 15 54.24 20.85 -12.30
N VAL A 16 54.20 21.87 -13.15
CA VAL A 16 52.94 22.43 -13.64
C VAL A 16 52.18 21.27 -14.25
N VAL A 17 51.23 20.72 -13.49
CA VAL A 17 50.21 19.83 -14.03
C VAL A 17 49.55 20.65 -15.12
N GLU A 18 49.79 20.30 -16.38
CA GLU A 18 48.93 20.72 -17.48
C GLU A 18 47.54 20.19 -17.10
N LEU A 19 46.78 21.01 -16.37
CA LEU A 19 45.34 20.95 -16.39
C LEU A 19 45.01 21.12 -17.88
N GLY A 20 44.87 20.00 -18.60
CA GLY A 20 44.21 19.98 -19.90
C GLY A 20 42.95 20.83 -19.75
N PRO A 21 42.64 21.68 -20.74
CA PRO A 21 41.99 22.96 -20.55
C PRO A 21 40.75 22.83 -19.63
N ALA A 22 40.94 23.12 -18.35
CA ALA A 22 39.91 22.90 -17.33
C ALA A 22 38.96 24.08 -17.37
N GLY A 23 37.99 24.01 -18.28
CA GLY A 23 36.92 24.99 -18.37
C GLY A 23 35.98 24.93 -17.15
N PRO A 24 35.28 26.03 -16.84
CA PRO A 24 34.26 26.04 -15.78
C PRO A 24 33.18 24.98 -16.02
N ASP A 25 32.89 24.64 -17.27
CA ASP A 25 31.88 23.64 -17.65
C ASP A 25 32.27 22.21 -17.22
N LEU A 26 33.56 21.87 -17.26
CA LEU A 26 34.07 20.60 -16.75
C LEU A 26 33.91 20.50 -15.22
N LEU A 27 34.15 21.60 -14.51
CA LEU A 27 33.91 21.65 -13.05
C LEU A 27 32.43 21.45 -12.73
N ILE A 28 31.53 22.07 -13.51
CA ILE A 28 30.09 21.86 -13.38
C ILE A 28 29.73 20.40 -13.62
N ALA A 29 30.26 19.77 -14.69
CA ALA A 29 30.02 18.36 -14.97
C ALA A 29 30.46 17.43 -13.81
N VAL A 30 31.63 17.69 -13.24
CA VAL A 30 32.15 16.93 -12.08
C VAL A 30 31.30 17.19 -10.83
N LEU A 31 30.87 18.42 -10.58
CA LEU A 31 30.00 18.75 -9.46
C LEU A 31 28.62 18.09 -9.59
N LEU A 32 28.02 18.09 -10.79
CA LEU A 32 26.76 17.41 -11.07
C LEU A 32 26.88 15.90 -10.80
N HIS A 33 27.96 15.29 -11.27
CA HIS A 33 28.25 13.88 -10.98
C HIS A 33 28.42 13.59 -9.48
N ASN A 34 29.13 14.45 -8.75
CA ASN A 34 29.32 14.30 -7.30
C ASN A 34 28.03 14.50 -6.51
N ILE A 35 27.15 15.41 -6.94
CA ILE A 35 25.85 15.62 -6.29
C ILE A 35 24.93 14.42 -6.56
N GLN A 36 24.92 13.88 -7.78
CA GLN A 36 24.11 12.71 -8.14
C GLN A 36 24.53 11.48 -7.33
N THR A 37 25.84 11.24 -7.18
CA THR A 37 26.38 10.05 -6.50
C THR A 37 26.36 10.16 -4.97
N ARG A 38 25.95 11.31 -4.42
CA ARG A 38 25.93 11.54 -2.98
C ARG A 38 24.79 10.76 -2.32
N ALA A 39 25.11 10.04 -1.24
CA ALA A 39 24.12 9.40 -0.39
C ALA A 39 23.17 10.43 0.24
N LEU A 40 21.88 10.12 0.27
CA LEU A 40 20.85 11.00 0.83
C LEU A 40 20.91 11.10 2.36
N LEU A 41 21.36 10.05 3.05
CA LEU A 41 21.41 9.98 4.50
C LEU A 41 22.83 10.26 5.01
N PRO A 42 23.03 11.24 5.92
CA PRO A 42 24.36 11.58 6.43
C PRO A 42 25.07 10.44 7.18
N ASP A 43 24.30 9.54 7.80
CA ASP A 43 24.79 8.41 8.61
C ASP A 43 24.85 7.08 7.84
N ASP A 44 24.36 7.04 6.60
CA ASP A 44 24.30 5.80 5.81
C ASP A 44 24.81 6.07 4.39
N GLU A 45 26.01 5.57 4.07
CA GLU A 45 26.65 5.69 2.73
C GLU A 45 25.94 4.85 1.65
N GLN A 46 24.83 4.18 1.98
CA GLN A 46 24.04 3.39 1.03
C GLN A 46 23.50 4.24 -0.12
N ARG A 47 23.55 3.67 -1.34
CA ARG A 47 22.89 4.26 -2.52
C ARG A 47 21.38 4.29 -2.27
N ASN A 48 20.69 5.22 -2.91
CA ASN A 48 19.23 5.36 -2.80
C ASN A 48 18.51 4.04 -3.11
N TYR A 49 18.96 3.34 -4.16
CA TYR A 49 18.46 2.02 -4.50
C TYR A 49 18.55 1.02 -3.34
N ASP A 50 19.68 0.94 -2.64
CA ASP A 50 19.91 -0.03 -1.56
C ASP A 50 18.94 0.20 -0.40
N LEU A 51 18.66 1.47 -0.07
CA LEU A 51 17.71 1.85 0.97
C LEU A 51 16.30 1.35 0.65
N TYR A 52 15.79 1.67 -0.54
CA TYR A 52 14.44 1.23 -0.96
C TYR A 52 14.38 -0.29 -1.15
N HIS A 53 15.44 -0.91 -1.66
CA HIS A 53 15.54 -2.36 -1.80
C HIS A 53 15.47 -3.07 -0.43
N LYS A 54 16.17 -2.54 0.58
CA LYS A 54 16.13 -3.04 1.96
C LYS A 54 14.74 -2.88 2.57
N TYR A 55 14.09 -1.74 2.35
CA TYR A 55 12.72 -1.52 2.83
C TYR A 55 11.71 -2.44 2.15
N ALA A 56 11.78 -2.60 0.83
CA ALA A 56 10.96 -3.55 0.07
C ALA A 56 11.18 -5.00 0.54
N SER A 57 12.42 -5.39 0.82
CA SER A 57 12.74 -6.73 1.34
C SER A 57 12.19 -6.95 2.75
N ARG A 58 12.19 -5.91 3.60
CA ARG A 58 11.54 -5.95 4.92
C ARG A 58 10.03 -6.12 4.80
N LEU A 59 9.39 -5.42 3.86
CA LEU A 59 7.97 -5.58 3.58
C LEU A 59 7.65 -6.99 3.08
N ASP A 60 8.44 -7.52 2.14
CA ASP A 60 8.28 -8.90 1.64
C ASP A 60 8.34 -9.92 2.80
N TYR A 61 9.32 -9.79 3.69
CA TYR A 61 9.41 -10.62 4.89
C TYR A 61 8.16 -10.51 5.78
N GLN A 62 7.68 -9.28 6.03
CA GLN A 62 6.48 -9.05 6.85
C GLN A 62 5.21 -9.61 6.19
N ILE A 63 5.06 -9.50 4.87
CA ILE A 63 3.94 -10.07 4.12
C ILE A 63 3.95 -11.60 4.22
N ASN A 64 5.12 -12.23 4.10
CA ASN A 64 5.24 -13.68 4.16
C ASN A 64 4.99 -14.25 5.56
N GLN A 65 5.36 -13.51 6.61
CA GLN A 65 5.20 -13.97 7.99
C GLN A 65 3.83 -13.61 8.58
N PHE A 66 3.36 -12.39 8.33
CA PHE A 66 2.12 -11.83 8.90
C PHE A 66 1.41 -10.94 7.88
N PRO A 67 0.70 -11.51 6.90
CA PRO A 67 -0.07 -10.72 5.94
C PRO A 67 -1.15 -9.93 6.68
N ARG A 68 -1.03 -8.59 6.64
CA ARG A 68 -1.94 -7.66 7.29
C ARG A 68 -2.38 -6.60 6.31
N ARG A 69 -3.67 -6.26 6.33
CA ARG A 69 -4.25 -5.22 5.47
C ARG A 69 -3.56 -3.85 5.60
N ARG A 70 -3.01 -3.53 6.78
CA ARG A 70 -2.23 -2.30 7.01
C ARG A 70 -0.97 -2.21 6.14
N LEU A 71 -0.33 -3.33 5.81
CA LEU A 71 0.89 -3.32 4.98
C LEU A 71 0.60 -2.85 3.54
N LEU A 72 -0.66 -2.86 3.08
CA LEU A 72 -1.02 -2.28 1.79
C LEU A 72 -0.75 -0.77 1.73
N HIS A 73 -0.99 -0.06 2.84
CA HIS A 73 -0.68 1.37 2.94
C HIS A 73 0.83 1.59 2.87
N ASP A 74 1.62 0.79 3.59
CA ASP A 74 3.08 0.93 3.59
C ASP A 74 3.68 0.63 2.20
N ILE A 75 3.11 -0.32 1.46
CA ILE A 75 3.45 -0.59 0.05
C ILE A 75 3.06 0.59 -0.85
N GLN A 76 1.90 1.21 -0.65
CA GLN A 76 1.47 2.37 -1.44
C GLN A 76 2.40 3.57 -1.23
N VAL A 77 2.76 3.86 0.02
CA VAL A 77 3.73 4.94 0.32
C VAL A 77 5.07 4.65 -0.37
N LEU A 78 5.56 3.41 -0.32
CA LEU A 78 6.77 3.03 -1.02
C LEU A 78 6.66 3.21 -2.55
N GLN A 79 5.52 2.87 -3.15
CA GLN A 79 5.28 3.10 -4.59
C GLN A 79 5.31 4.59 -4.93
N GLU A 80 4.64 5.41 -4.14
CA GLU A 80 4.63 6.87 -4.33
C GLU A 80 6.04 7.46 -4.21
N GLU A 81 6.82 7.04 -3.22
CA GLU A 81 8.21 7.46 -3.04
C GLU A 81 9.10 7.01 -4.22
N LEU A 82 9.00 5.76 -4.66
CA LEU A 82 9.75 5.26 -5.83
C LEU A 82 9.39 6.04 -7.10
N ASP A 83 8.12 6.36 -7.31
CA ASP A 83 7.69 7.17 -8.46
C ASP A 83 8.23 8.60 -8.37
N VAL A 84 8.35 9.19 -7.18
CA VAL A 84 9.01 10.49 -6.99
C VAL A 84 10.48 10.40 -7.38
N VAL A 85 11.19 9.38 -6.90
CA VAL A 85 12.63 9.20 -7.18
C VAL A 85 12.88 8.99 -8.67
N ARG A 86 12.05 8.17 -9.34
CA ARG A 86 12.12 7.98 -10.79
C ARG A 86 11.91 9.28 -11.56
N ARG A 87 10.94 10.11 -11.16
CA ARG A 87 10.72 11.44 -11.77
C ARG A 87 11.94 12.34 -11.61
N VAL A 88 12.56 12.35 -10.44
CA VAL A 88 13.78 13.14 -10.20
C VAL A 88 14.93 12.64 -11.05
N ASN A 89 15.13 11.33 -11.16
CA ASN A 89 16.15 10.73 -12.03
C ASN A 89 15.91 11.13 -13.50
N HIS A 90 14.67 11.02 -13.99
CA HIS A 90 14.32 11.47 -15.33
C HIS A 90 14.62 12.96 -15.57
N TRP A 91 14.31 13.85 -14.61
CA TRP A 91 14.67 15.27 -14.72
C TRP A 91 16.18 15.51 -14.71
N GLN A 92 16.94 14.73 -13.95
CA GLN A 92 18.41 14.79 -13.97
C GLN A 92 18.96 14.35 -15.33
N HIS A 93 18.42 13.28 -15.90
CA HIS A 93 18.78 12.79 -17.22
C HIS A 93 18.53 13.88 -18.28
N GLU A 94 17.32 14.45 -18.31
CA GLU A 94 16.98 15.55 -19.23
C GLU A 94 17.88 16.78 -19.03
N CYS A 95 18.20 17.13 -17.79
CA CYS A 95 19.08 18.26 -17.49
C CYS A 95 20.49 18.05 -18.08
N ILE A 96 21.06 16.84 -17.90
CA ILE A 96 22.39 16.51 -18.40
C ILE A 96 22.39 16.39 -19.93
N ALA A 97 21.37 15.76 -20.52
CA ALA A 97 21.24 15.66 -21.97
C ALA A 97 21.15 17.05 -22.62
N ASN A 98 20.35 17.95 -22.05
CA ASN A 98 20.28 19.34 -22.52
C ASN A 98 21.61 20.08 -22.33
N PHE A 99 22.31 19.84 -21.21
CA PHE A 99 23.62 20.44 -20.98
C PHE A 99 24.66 19.95 -21.99
N MET A 100 24.65 18.67 -22.37
CA MET A 100 25.51 18.13 -23.42
C MET A 100 25.24 18.80 -24.78
N ILE A 101 23.98 19.06 -25.13
CA ILE A 101 23.60 19.78 -26.36
C ILE A 101 24.12 21.22 -26.33
N LEU A 102 23.96 21.92 -25.20
CA LEU A 102 24.45 23.29 -25.03
C LEU A 102 25.98 23.41 -25.17
N LEU A 103 26.69 22.35 -24.78
CA LEU A 103 28.14 22.29 -24.84
C LEU A 103 28.66 21.88 -26.23
N ASP A 104 27.85 21.31 -27.12
CA ASP A 104 28.30 20.84 -28.42
C ASP A 104 28.77 22.00 -29.33
N PRO A 105 30.05 22.02 -29.77
CA PRO A 105 30.63 23.06 -30.63
C PRO A 105 29.84 23.33 -31.92
N ARG A 106 29.10 22.33 -32.42
CA ARG A 106 28.33 22.41 -33.68
C ARG A 106 27.17 23.41 -33.62
N TYR A 107 26.67 23.72 -32.43
CA TYR A 107 25.54 24.64 -32.25
C TYR A 107 25.99 26.08 -32.00
N PHE A 108 27.29 26.35 -31.92
CA PHE A 108 27.83 27.70 -31.75
C PHE A 108 27.97 28.41 -33.11
N PRO A 109 27.43 29.62 -33.29
CA PRO A 109 27.61 30.39 -34.52
C PRO A 109 29.08 30.72 -34.84
N ARG A 110 29.94 30.78 -33.83
CA ARG A 110 31.41 30.95 -33.93
C ARG A 110 32.09 30.19 -32.78
N PRO A 111 32.43 28.90 -32.92
CA PRO A 111 33.11 28.16 -31.87
C PRO A 111 34.52 28.74 -31.65
N ALA A 112 34.87 29.00 -30.39
CA ALA A 112 36.25 29.34 -30.03
C ALA A 112 37.14 28.11 -30.25
N LYS A 113 38.35 28.27 -30.79
CA LYS A 113 39.29 27.14 -30.99
C LYS A 113 39.59 26.36 -29.70
N GLU A 114 39.50 27.02 -28.56
CA GLU A 114 39.66 26.43 -27.23
C GLU A 114 38.49 25.51 -26.85
N ARG A 115 37.28 25.79 -27.35
CA ARG A 115 36.06 24.99 -27.11
C ARG A 115 36.18 23.59 -27.70
N ASP A 116 36.71 23.47 -28.92
CA ASP A 116 36.92 22.19 -29.59
C ASP A 116 37.91 21.28 -28.84
N LEU A 117 38.84 21.89 -28.09
CA LEU A 117 39.81 21.18 -27.25
C LEU A 117 39.23 20.76 -25.89
N MET A 118 38.32 21.55 -25.31
CA MET A 118 37.69 21.30 -24.00
C MET A 118 36.54 20.30 -24.09
N TYR A 119 35.74 20.36 -25.16
CA TYR A 119 34.50 19.59 -25.33
C TYR A 119 34.66 18.07 -25.13
N PRO A 120 35.70 17.38 -25.63
CA PRO A 120 35.80 15.92 -25.48
C PRO A 120 35.85 15.45 -24.02
N ALA A 121 36.52 16.20 -23.14
CA ALA A 121 36.62 15.85 -21.73
C ALA A 121 35.31 16.06 -20.98
N GLU A 122 34.61 17.16 -21.28
CA GLU A 122 33.30 17.49 -20.71
C GLU A 122 32.22 16.50 -21.18
N HIS A 123 32.19 16.23 -22.49
CA HIS A 123 31.26 15.27 -23.08
C HIS A 123 31.46 13.89 -22.46
N ALA A 124 32.71 13.43 -22.30
CA ALA A 124 32.98 12.14 -21.67
C ALA A 124 32.56 12.09 -20.19
N ALA A 125 32.67 13.20 -19.44
CA ALA A 125 32.22 13.27 -18.05
C ALA A 125 30.69 13.23 -17.95
N LEU A 126 29.99 14.00 -18.79
CA LEU A 126 28.52 14.04 -18.81
C LEU A 126 27.92 12.73 -19.33
N GLN A 127 28.50 12.14 -20.37
CA GLN A 127 28.07 10.85 -20.91
C GLN A 127 28.12 9.74 -19.85
N ARG A 128 29.20 9.66 -19.07
CA ARG A 128 29.29 8.71 -17.94
C ARG A 128 28.21 8.95 -16.88
N THR A 129 27.85 10.21 -16.66
CA THR A 129 26.83 10.59 -15.69
C THR A 129 25.44 10.15 -16.18
N LEU A 130 25.17 10.30 -17.48
CA LEU A 130 23.98 9.81 -18.14
C LEU A 130 23.87 8.27 -18.07
N GLU A 131 24.95 7.56 -18.42
CA GLU A 131 25.01 6.09 -18.33
C GLU A 131 24.72 5.58 -16.91
N ASN A 132 25.20 6.29 -15.88
CA ASN A 132 24.90 5.93 -14.49
C ASN A 132 23.42 6.17 -14.12
N LEU A 133 22.81 7.24 -14.65
CA LEU A 133 21.38 7.50 -14.45
C LEU A 133 20.52 6.43 -15.11
N ASP A 134 20.87 5.99 -16.33
CA ASP A 134 20.17 4.94 -17.05
C ASP A 134 20.21 3.61 -16.30
N VAL A 135 21.38 3.25 -15.75
CA VAL A 135 21.53 2.06 -14.90
C VAL A 135 20.64 2.17 -13.65
N GLU A 136 20.66 3.32 -12.99
CA GLU A 136 19.84 3.56 -11.80
C GLU A 136 18.34 3.55 -12.13
N GLU A 137 17.92 4.08 -13.29
CA GLU A 137 16.53 4.02 -13.75
C GLU A 137 16.06 2.57 -13.93
N GLY A 138 16.88 1.72 -14.55
CA GLY A 138 16.58 0.29 -14.69
C GLY A 138 16.49 -0.44 -13.35
N GLU A 139 17.39 -0.12 -12.40
CA GLU A 139 17.34 -0.64 -11.03
C GLU A 139 16.04 -0.23 -10.31
N LEU A 140 15.64 1.04 -10.41
CA LEU A 140 14.42 1.58 -9.81
C LEU A 140 13.14 1.01 -10.44
N GLU A 141 13.12 0.80 -11.76
CA GLU A 141 11.99 0.20 -12.47
C GLU A 141 11.79 -1.26 -12.05
N ALA A 142 12.86 -2.04 -11.98
CA ALA A 142 12.82 -3.41 -11.50
C ALA A 142 12.30 -3.49 -10.04
N LEU A 143 12.73 -2.55 -9.19
CA LEU A 143 12.24 -2.46 -7.82
C LEU A 143 10.75 -2.11 -7.76
N ASN A 144 10.29 -1.16 -8.58
CA ASN A 144 8.87 -0.79 -8.65
C ASN A 144 7.99 -1.98 -9.08
N HIS A 145 8.42 -2.74 -10.09
CA HIS A 145 7.75 -3.99 -10.48
C HIS A 145 7.66 -4.99 -9.33
N ARG A 146 8.77 -5.20 -8.60
CA ARG A 146 8.76 -6.07 -7.42
C ARG A 146 7.77 -5.60 -6.36
N VAL A 147 7.68 -4.29 -6.09
CA VAL A 147 6.73 -3.72 -5.12
C VAL A 147 5.28 -3.91 -5.57
N LEU A 148 5.00 -3.78 -6.88
CA LEU A 148 3.68 -4.10 -7.45
C LEU A 148 3.30 -5.58 -7.24
N ASP A 149 4.24 -6.49 -7.42
CA ASP A 149 4.01 -7.92 -7.17
C ASP A 149 3.74 -8.20 -5.68
N LEU A 150 4.50 -7.55 -4.79
CA LEU A 150 4.26 -7.63 -3.34
C LEU A 150 2.85 -7.15 -2.96
N ARG A 151 2.36 -6.08 -3.60
CA ARG A 151 0.99 -5.60 -3.39
C ARG A 151 -0.04 -6.65 -3.78
N ASN A 152 0.11 -7.26 -4.94
CA ASN A 152 -0.81 -8.27 -5.45
C ASN A 152 -0.79 -9.52 -4.56
N LYS A 153 0.41 -9.97 -4.17
CA LYS A 153 0.61 -11.09 -3.25
C LYS A 153 -0.08 -10.83 -1.90
N LEU A 154 0.14 -9.65 -1.31
CA LEU A 154 -0.50 -9.30 -0.04
C LEU A 154 -2.01 -9.25 -0.15
N ARG A 155 -2.55 -8.66 -1.24
CA ARG A 155 -4.00 -8.61 -1.47
C ARG A 155 -4.61 -10.01 -1.50
N GLN A 156 -3.99 -10.91 -2.25
CA GLN A 156 -4.42 -12.30 -2.33
C GLN A 156 -4.32 -13.00 -0.97
N SER A 157 -3.22 -12.84 -0.24
CA SER A 157 -3.05 -13.46 1.09
C SER A 157 -4.06 -12.94 2.11
N VAL A 158 -4.40 -11.65 2.08
CA VAL A 158 -5.43 -11.08 2.96
C VAL A 158 -6.80 -11.60 2.57
N GLU A 159 -7.12 -11.71 1.28
CA GLU A 159 -8.39 -12.25 0.79
C GLU A 159 -8.60 -13.70 1.22
N ILE A 160 -7.56 -14.55 1.11
CA ILE A 160 -7.60 -15.94 1.58
C ILE A 160 -7.88 -16.01 3.10
N LEU A 161 -7.22 -15.15 3.89
CA LEU A 161 -7.47 -15.11 5.34
C LEU A 161 -8.87 -14.61 5.70
N GLU A 162 -9.41 -13.63 4.96
CA GLU A 162 -10.79 -13.18 5.12
C GLU A 162 -11.78 -14.30 4.77
N GLU A 163 -11.50 -15.10 3.74
CA GLU A 163 -12.30 -16.29 3.38
C GLU A 163 -12.28 -17.36 4.48
N ASP A 164 -11.11 -17.68 5.02
CA ASP A 164 -10.96 -18.64 6.13
C ASP A 164 -11.73 -18.19 7.38
N HIS A 165 -11.67 -16.90 7.72
CA HIS A 165 -12.47 -16.32 8.80
C HIS A 165 -13.98 -16.39 8.51
N GLY A 166 -14.39 -16.11 7.27
CA GLY A 166 -15.78 -16.25 6.84
C GLY A 166 -16.31 -17.67 7.03
N LYS A 167 -15.50 -18.68 6.69
CA LYS A 167 -15.84 -20.10 6.91
C LYS A 167 -15.94 -20.44 8.39
N ALA A 168 -15.03 -19.96 9.23
CA ALA A 168 -15.08 -20.18 10.67
C ALA A 168 -16.36 -19.58 11.30
N ILE A 169 -16.71 -18.35 10.90
CA ILE A 169 -17.95 -17.69 11.33
C ILE A 169 -19.16 -18.50 10.86
N PHE A 170 -19.18 -18.97 9.60
CA PHE A 170 -20.27 -19.81 9.08
C PHE A 170 -20.47 -21.09 9.88
N VAL A 171 -19.39 -21.80 10.23
CA VAL A 171 -19.48 -23.01 11.07
C VAL A 171 -20.01 -22.66 12.46
N PHE A 172 -19.53 -21.57 13.07
CA PHE A 172 -20.01 -21.11 14.37
C PHE A 172 -21.51 -20.73 14.35
N THR A 173 -21.97 -20.03 13.33
CA THR A 173 -23.38 -19.66 13.18
C THR A 173 -24.26 -20.88 12.88
N MET A 174 -23.79 -21.84 12.10
CA MET A 174 -24.50 -23.11 11.86
C MET A 174 -24.71 -23.89 13.16
N VAL A 175 -23.64 -24.06 13.95
CA VAL A 175 -23.71 -24.70 15.27
C VAL A 175 -24.69 -23.94 16.17
N THR A 176 -24.56 -22.62 16.29
CA THR A 176 -25.42 -21.80 17.13
C THR A 176 -26.90 -21.88 16.72
N THR A 177 -27.19 -21.83 15.41
CA THR A 177 -28.56 -21.88 14.88
C THR A 177 -29.27 -23.20 15.21
N ILE A 178 -28.54 -24.30 15.37
CA ILE A 178 -29.09 -25.60 15.77
C ILE A 178 -29.19 -25.71 17.30
N PHE A 179 -28.11 -25.36 18.02
CA PHE A 179 -28.04 -25.59 19.46
C PHE A 179 -28.80 -24.57 20.30
N LEU A 180 -28.91 -23.30 19.87
CA LEU A 180 -29.58 -22.27 20.65
C LEU A 180 -31.09 -22.58 20.82
N PRO A 181 -31.84 -22.91 19.76
CA PRO A 181 -33.24 -23.34 19.90
C PRO A 181 -33.39 -24.61 20.73
N LEU A 182 -32.53 -25.60 20.50
CA LEU A 182 -32.59 -26.87 21.21
C LEU A 182 -32.30 -26.70 22.71
N SER A 183 -31.34 -25.84 23.05
CA SER A 183 -30.99 -25.48 24.42
C SER A 183 -32.13 -24.71 25.09
N PHE A 184 -32.80 -23.81 24.36
CA PHE A 184 -33.98 -23.10 24.85
C PHE A 184 -35.12 -24.08 25.18
N VAL A 185 -35.42 -25.02 24.28
CA VAL A 185 -36.46 -26.03 24.51
C VAL A 185 -36.08 -26.92 25.70
N SER A 186 -34.84 -27.41 25.75
CA SER A 186 -34.33 -28.19 26.89
C SER A 186 -34.44 -27.42 28.22
N SER A 187 -34.07 -26.14 28.23
CA SER A 187 -34.19 -25.27 29.40
C SER A 187 -35.67 -25.08 29.80
N PHE A 188 -36.55 -24.81 28.85
CA PHE A 188 -37.99 -24.65 29.08
C PHE A 188 -38.63 -25.89 29.71
N PHE A 189 -38.31 -27.08 29.20
CA PHE A 189 -38.78 -28.35 29.77
C PHE A 189 -38.05 -28.77 31.06
N GLY A 190 -36.84 -28.25 31.30
CA GLY A 190 -36.07 -28.46 32.51
C GLY A 190 -36.46 -27.52 33.67
N MET A 191 -37.23 -26.46 33.40
CA MET A 191 -37.81 -25.62 34.43
C MET A 191 -38.87 -26.42 35.23
N ASN A 192 -38.87 -26.26 36.56
CA ASN A 192 -39.77 -26.96 37.49
C ASN A 192 -41.25 -26.52 37.34
N PHE A 193 -41.89 -26.81 36.21
CA PHE A 193 -43.33 -26.69 36.06
C PHE A 193 -43.97 -28.01 36.54
N ALA A 194 -44.75 -27.93 37.63
CA ALA A 194 -45.33 -29.07 38.33
C ALA A 194 -46.23 -29.97 37.46
N ASP A 195 -46.77 -29.45 36.36
CA ASP A 195 -47.74 -30.13 35.48
C ASP A 195 -47.08 -30.95 34.34
N ILE A 196 -45.86 -30.58 33.92
CA ILE A 196 -45.12 -31.27 32.85
C ILE A 196 -44.33 -32.48 33.39
N ARG A 197 -44.14 -32.55 34.71
CA ARG A 197 -43.30 -33.55 35.37
C ARG A 197 -43.94 -34.93 35.48
N ASP A 198 -45.26 -35.03 35.49
CA ASP A 198 -46.01 -36.29 35.63
C ASP A 198 -46.42 -36.94 34.28
N MET A 199 -45.84 -36.45 33.18
CA MET A 199 -46.10 -36.99 31.85
C MET A 199 -45.23 -38.23 31.57
N GLU A 200 -45.86 -39.40 31.51
CA GLU A 200 -45.22 -40.71 31.24
C GLU A 200 -44.40 -40.74 29.92
N LYS A 201 -44.67 -39.82 28.98
CA LYS A 201 -43.99 -39.69 27.67
C LYS A 201 -43.06 -38.46 27.55
N ARG A 202 -42.28 -38.16 28.59
CA ARG A 202 -41.36 -36.99 28.65
C ARG A 202 -40.42 -36.85 27.45
N GLN A 203 -39.88 -37.96 26.94
CA GLN A 203 -38.93 -37.94 25.81
C GLN A 203 -39.62 -37.67 24.46
N GLY A 204 -40.82 -38.21 24.23
CA GLY A 204 -41.55 -38.04 22.98
C GLY A 204 -42.02 -36.60 22.77
N VAL A 205 -42.54 -35.97 23.82
CA VAL A 205 -43.01 -34.57 23.78
C VAL A 205 -41.85 -33.58 23.58
N PHE A 206 -40.67 -33.87 24.15
CA PHE A 206 -39.47 -33.09 23.90
C PHE A 206 -39.08 -33.09 22.42
N TRP A 207 -38.93 -34.25 21.79
CA TRP A 207 -38.56 -34.31 20.36
C TRP A 207 -39.66 -33.77 19.44
N ALA A 208 -40.94 -33.98 19.80
CA ALA A 208 -42.08 -33.46 19.06
C ALA A 208 -42.20 -31.93 19.09
N THR A 209 -41.58 -31.25 20.06
CA THR A 209 -41.58 -29.78 20.17
C THR A 209 -40.24 -29.18 19.73
N ALA A 210 -39.12 -29.80 20.10
CA ALA A 210 -37.78 -29.35 19.77
C ALA A 210 -37.52 -29.32 18.25
N LEU A 211 -37.90 -30.38 17.52
CA LEU A 211 -37.66 -30.46 16.09
C LEU A 211 -38.44 -29.39 15.30
N PRO A 212 -39.77 -29.20 15.50
CA PRO A 212 -40.50 -28.15 14.79
C PRO A 212 -40.03 -26.74 15.13
N VAL A 213 -39.71 -26.47 16.40
CA VAL A 213 -39.20 -25.15 16.83
C VAL A 213 -37.86 -24.85 16.17
N THR A 214 -36.94 -25.81 16.18
CA THR A 214 -35.62 -25.65 15.55
C THR A 214 -35.75 -25.50 14.04
N ALA A 215 -36.60 -26.32 13.40
CA ALA A 215 -36.86 -26.22 11.96
C ALA A 215 -37.48 -24.86 11.57
N GLY A 216 -38.45 -24.37 12.36
CA GLY A 216 -39.05 -23.05 12.16
C GLY A 216 -38.02 -21.93 12.25
N ILE A 217 -37.14 -21.99 13.26
CA ILE A 217 -36.06 -21.00 13.43
C ILE A 217 -35.06 -21.05 12.27
N ILE A 218 -34.69 -22.24 11.79
CA ILE A 218 -33.82 -22.39 10.61
C ILE A 218 -34.48 -21.79 9.36
N VAL A 219 -35.76 -22.07 9.12
CA VAL A 219 -36.50 -21.52 7.97
C VAL A 219 -36.55 -20.00 8.04
N ILE A 220 -36.86 -19.44 9.21
CA ILE A 220 -36.87 -17.99 9.43
C ILE A 220 -35.47 -17.40 9.22
N ALA A 221 -34.42 -18.03 9.77
CA ALA A 221 -33.04 -17.57 9.62
C ALA A 221 -32.59 -17.56 8.15
N VAL A 222 -32.89 -18.63 7.39
CA VAL A 222 -32.58 -18.71 5.94
C VAL A 222 -33.39 -17.66 5.17
N PHE A 223 -34.65 -17.47 5.51
CA PHE A 223 -35.48 -16.44 4.87
C PHE A 223 -34.90 -15.04 5.09
N LEU A 224 -34.50 -14.72 6.32
CA LEU A 224 -33.82 -13.45 6.65
C LEU A 224 -32.47 -13.32 5.94
N ALA A 225 -31.67 -14.39 5.87
CA ALA A 225 -30.38 -14.35 5.19
C ALA A 225 -30.52 -14.02 3.69
N ASN A 226 -31.57 -14.52 3.02
CA ASN A 226 -31.80 -14.28 1.60
C ASN A 226 -32.54 -12.96 1.30
N HIS A 227 -33.30 -12.42 2.26
CA HIS A 227 -34.12 -11.21 2.08
C HIS A 227 -33.70 -10.04 3.00
N GLY A 228 -32.52 -10.11 3.60
CA GLY A 228 -32.07 -9.20 4.66
C GLY A 228 -32.17 -7.73 4.29
N ASP A 229 -31.79 -7.37 3.07
CA ASP A 229 -31.83 -5.97 2.59
C ASP A 229 -33.25 -5.39 2.58
N LYS A 230 -34.23 -6.19 2.13
CA LYS A 230 -35.64 -5.79 2.11
C LYS A 230 -36.22 -5.69 3.52
N VAL A 231 -35.80 -6.59 4.42
CA VAL A 231 -36.23 -6.58 5.82
C VAL A 231 -35.68 -5.35 6.55
N LEU A 232 -34.40 -5.02 6.35
CA LEU A 232 -33.78 -3.82 6.90
C LEU A 232 -34.48 -2.55 6.39
N GLU A 233 -34.80 -2.50 5.09
CA GLU A 233 -35.53 -1.37 4.50
C GLU A 233 -36.93 -1.21 5.11
N ILE A 234 -37.69 -2.29 5.29
CA ILE A 234 -39.01 -2.27 5.94
C ILE A 234 -38.91 -1.78 7.39
N ILE A 235 -37.92 -2.27 8.15
CA ILE A 235 -37.73 -1.88 9.55
C ILE A 235 -37.39 -0.39 9.65
N ILE A 236 -36.46 0.11 8.83
CA ILE A 236 -36.08 1.52 8.82
C ILE A 236 -37.26 2.40 8.45
N GLN A 237 -38.02 2.04 7.41
CA GLN A 237 -39.23 2.78 7.01
C GLN A 237 -40.28 2.79 8.12
N THR A 238 -40.45 1.67 8.84
CA THR A 238 -41.39 1.58 9.96
C THR A 238 -40.91 2.45 11.12
N LEU A 239 -39.62 2.40 11.48
CA LEU A 239 -39.06 3.20 12.56
C LEU A 239 -39.13 4.71 12.26
N GLN A 240 -38.92 5.11 11.01
CA GLN A 240 -39.09 6.49 10.55
C GLN A 240 -40.55 6.95 10.59
N ARG A 241 -41.51 6.09 10.23
CA ARG A 241 -42.95 6.40 10.36
C ARG A 241 -43.36 6.65 11.81
N TRP A 242 -42.84 5.86 12.75
CA TRP A 242 -43.12 6.05 14.18
C TRP A 242 -42.45 7.32 14.73
N LYS A 243 -41.19 7.59 14.36
CA LYS A 243 -40.46 8.79 14.78
C LYS A 243 -41.01 10.09 14.15
N GLY A 244 -41.62 10.00 12.97
CA GLY A 244 -42.32 11.11 12.31
C GLY A 244 -43.70 11.42 12.90
N GLN A 245 -44.31 10.47 13.61
CA GLN A 245 -45.66 10.59 14.16
C GLN A 245 -45.69 11.21 15.57
N GLU A 246 -44.54 11.31 16.25
CA GLU A 246 -44.38 12.00 17.55
C GLU A 246 -44.24 13.53 17.46
N ARG A 247 -44.50 14.17 16.31
CA ARG A 247 -44.72 15.63 16.22
C ARG A 247 -46.20 15.98 16.06
N PRO A 248 -47.05 15.87 17.11
CA PRO A 248 -48.41 16.38 17.05
C PRO A 248 -48.43 17.91 17.22
N SER A 249 -48.68 18.60 16.11
CA SER A 249 -49.64 19.70 15.88
C SER A 249 -50.23 20.52 17.05
N SER A 250 -49.43 20.90 18.07
CA SER A 250 -49.88 21.72 19.21
C SER A 250 -49.42 23.19 19.15
N MET A 251 -48.94 23.67 18.01
CA MET A 251 -48.74 25.10 17.78
C MET A 251 -49.89 25.60 16.89
N LEU A 252 -51.04 26.00 17.44
CA LEU A 252 -51.95 26.97 16.80
C LEU A 252 -53.09 27.50 17.71
N THR A 253 -53.04 27.32 19.04
CA THR A 253 -54.01 27.96 19.96
C THR A 253 -53.31 28.62 21.15
N ALA A 254 -52.52 29.67 20.90
CA ALA A 254 -52.09 30.62 21.93
C ALA A 254 -51.65 31.96 21.31
N SER A 255 -52.62 32.72 20.78
CA SER A 255 -52.48 34.17 20.61
C SER A 255 -53.86 34.78 20.85
N GLY A 256 -54.17 34.96 22.12
CA GLY A 256 -55.42 35.52 22.59
C GLY A 256 -55.22 36.11 23.98
N THR A 257 -54.47 37.21 24.03
CA THR A 257 -54.55 38.29 25.03
C THR A 257 -54.00 39.54 24.40
#